data_AF-A0A9P8XVH6-F1
#
_entry.id   AF-A0A9P8XVH6-F1
#
_cell.length_a   1.000
_cell.length_b   1.000
_cell.length_c   1.000
_cell.angle_alpha   90.00
_cell.angle_beta   90.00
_cell.angle_gamma   90.00
#
_symmetry.space_group_name_H-M   'P 1'
#
loop_
_entity.id
_entity.type
_entity.pdbx_description
1 polymer ?
#
loop_
_entity_poly.entity_id
_entity_poly.type
_entity_poly.pdbx_seq_one_letter_code
_entity_poly.pdbx_strand_id
1 'polypeptide(L)'
;MVHVTMNDPAGSKSFPKYEDVIEAFNVIMSHSPPGNSEIASIGWSCFFPIDEPMLQIERGELSWNEAIRGHLQSPRPATGHLLLNANVSYEVLRPNGPAFNLFTQAALYNMHTLHKNMPKLWTRRCQRNCPW
;
A
#
# COMPACT_ATOMS: atom_id res chain seq x y z
N MET A 1 -1.70 5.89 -34.34
CA MET A 1 -2.87 5.56 -33.51
C MET A 1 -2.99 4.04 -33.49
N VAL A 2 -2.51 3.39 -32.43
CA VAL A 2 -2.54 1.92 -32.34
C VAL A 2 -3.89 1.54 -31.74
N HIS A 3 -4.79 1.04 -32.59
CA HIS A 3 -6.06 0.44 -32.18
C HIS A 3 -5.75 -0.98 -31.68
N VAL A 4 -5.61 -1.15 -30.37
CA VAL A 4 -5.60 -2.50 -29.77
C VAL A 4 -7.06 -2.90 -29.56
N THR A 5 -7.63 -3.64 -30.51
CA THR A 5 -8.92 -4.30 -30.30
C THR A 5 -8.68 -5.58 -29.49
N MET A 6 -9.34 -5.71 -28.34
CA MET A 6 -9.39 -6.97 -27.58
C MET A 6 -10.29 -7.97 -28.31
N ASN A 7 -9.80 -8.52 -29.42
CA ASN A 7 -10.41 -9.68 -30.05
C ASN A 7 -10.15 -10.90 -29.17
N ASP A 8 -11.20 -11.68 -28.89
CA ASP A 8 -11.12 -12.97 -28.18
C ASP A 8 -11.01 -14.08 -29.25
N PRO A 9 -9.80 -14.50 -29.64
CA PRO A 9 -9.63 -15.51 -30.68
C PRO A 9 -10.12 -16.90 -30.24
N ALA A 10 -10.29 -17.15 -28.95
CA ALA A 10 -10.64 -18.46 -28.41
C ALA A 10 -12.16 -18.68 -28.34
N GLY A 11 -12.98 -17.62 -28.41
CA GLY A 11 -14.43 -17.72 -28.29
C GLY A 11 -14.89 -18.33 -26.96
N SER A 12 -14.01 -18.35 -25.96
CA SER A 12 -14.27 -19.03 -24.70
C SER A 12 -15.32 -18.24 -23.92
N LYS A 13 -16.32 -18.95 -23.38
CA LYS A 13 -17.37 -18.36 -22.53
C LYS A 13 -16.96 -18.29 -21.06
N SER A 14 -15.71 -18.63 -20.75
CA SER A 14 -15.17 -18.58 -19.40
C SER A 14 -14.82 -17.14 -19.03
N PHE A 15 -15.17 -16.75 -17.81
CA PHE A 15 -14.83 -15.46 -17.23
C PHE A 15 -14.01 -15.70 -15.95
N PRO A 16 -13.03 -14.84 -15.62
CA PRO A 16 -12.65 -13.60 -16.31
C PRO A 16 -11.88 -13.83 -17.62
N LYS A 17 -12.09 -12.97 -18.63
CA LYS A 17 -11.36 -13.02 -19.90
C LYS A 17 -10.03 -12.28 -19.78
N TYR A 18 -9.01 -12.79 -20.48
CA TYR A 18 -7.67 -12.18 -20.58
C TYR A 18 -6.93 -12.07 -19.23
N GLU A 19 -7.14 -13.04 -18.34
CA GLU A 19 -6.55 -13.05 -17.00
C GLU A 19 -5.02 -12.97 -17.03
N ASP A 20 -4.40 -13.73 -17.93
CA ASP A 20 -2.97 -13.74 -18.22
C ASP A 20 -2.44 -12.36 -18.65
N VAL A 21 -3.18 -11.67 -19.52
CA VAL A 21 -2.82 -10.32 -19.99
C VAL A 21 -2.96 -9.30 -18.85
N ILE A 22 -4.04 -9.38 -18.07
CA ILE A 22 -4.27 -8.49 -16.91
C ILE A 22 -3.20 -8.72 -15.83
N GLU A 23 -2.83 -9.97 -15.59
CA GLU A 23 -1.75 -10.33 -14.68
C GLU A 23 -0.40 -9.79 -15.16
N ALA A 24 -0.08 -9.92 -16.46
CA ALA A 24 1.12 -9.33 -17.03
C ALA A 24 1.15 -7.80 -16.87
N PHE A 25 0.01 -7.12 -17.10
CA PHE A 25 -0.09 -5.67 -16.85
C PHE A 25 0.11 -5.33 -15.38
N ASN A 26 -0.45 -6.09 -14.44
CA ASN A 26 -0.20 -5.91 -13.02
C ASN A 26 1.30 -5.98 -12.70
N VAL A 27 2.01 -6.99 -13.22
CA VAL A 27 3.46 -7.14 -13.01
C VAL A 27 4.23 -5.95 -13.57
N ILE A 28 3.91 -5.52 -14.79
CA ILE A 28 4.59 -4.38 -15.44
C ILE A 28 4.36 -3.09 -14.64
N MET A 29 3.12 -2.81 -14.24
CA MET A 29 2.78 -1.59 -13.51
C MET A 29 3.37 -1.56 -12.10
N SER A 30 3.55 -2.73 -11.49
CA SER A 30 4.09 -2.89 -10.14
C SER A 30 5.60 -3.17 -10.12
N HIS A 31 6.28 -3.08 -11.25
CA HIS A 31 7.73 -3.31 -11.35
C HIS A 31 8.59 -2.14 -10.85
N SER A 32 8.07 -0.90 -10.89
CA SER A 32 8.86 0.31 -10.53
C SER A 32 9.31 0.42 -9.05
N PRO A 33 8.50 0.07 -8.03
CA PRO A 33 8.86 0.24 -6.62
C PRO A 33 10.07 -0.58 -6.13
N PRO A 34 10.26 -1.86 -6.51
CA PRO A 34 11.46 -2.62 -6.15
C PRO A 34 12.79 -1.95 -6.55
N GLY A 35 12.78 -1.06 -7.53
CA GLY A 35 13.96 -0.31 -8.00
C GLY A 35 14.17 1.05 -7.32
N ASN A 36 13.20 1.54 -6.53
CA ASN A 36 13.31 2.82 -5.83
C ASN A 36 13.15 2.63 -4.32
N SER A 37 14.23 2.85 -3.56
CA SER A 37 14.23 2.78 -2.09
C SER A 37 13.32 3.81 -1.41
N GLU A 38 12.87 4.83 -2.13
CA GLU A 38 11.97 5.88 -1.63
C GLU A 38 10.50 5.44 -1.62
N ILE A 39 10.16 4.32 -2.26
CA ILE A 39 8.77 3.83 -2.38
C ILE A 39 8.65 2.45 -1.72
N ALA A 40 7.86 2.37 -0.66
CA ALA A 40 7.42 1.10 -0.11
C ALA A 40 6.22 0.55 -0.90
N SER A 41 6.28 -0.73 -1.28
CA SER A 41 5.14 -1.46 -1.81
C SER A 41 4.50 -2.34 -0.73
N ILE A 42 3.18 -2.26 -0.57
CA ILE A 42 2.41 -3.14 0.30
C ILE A 42 1.51 -4.01 -0.58
N GLY A 43 1.81 -5.31 -0.63
CA GLY A 43 1.19 -6.20 -1.60
C GLY A 43 1.60 -5.84 -3.03
N TRP A 44 0.76 -6.16 -4.00
CA TRP A 44 1.10 -6.05 -5.42
C TRP A 44 0.65 -4.75 -6.08
N SER A 45 -0.10 -3.89 -5.39
CA SER A 45 -0.78 -2.75 -6.01
C SER A 45 -0.78 -1.47 -5.20
N CYS A 46 -0.26 -1.48 -3.97
CA CYS A 46 -0.25 -0.29 -3.11
C CYS A 46 1.18 0.25 -2.97
N PHE A 47 1.34 1.55 -3.21
CA PHE A 47 2.64 2.21 -3.24
C PHE A 47 2.63 3.46 -2.35
N PHE A 48 3.60 3.54 -1.46
CA PHE A 48 3.72 4.58 -0.44
C PHE A 48 5.11 5.20 -0.49
N PRO A 49 5.23 6.51 -0.69
CA PRO A 49 6.51 7.20 -0.60
C PRO A 49 6.93 7.28 0.86
N ILE A 50 8.07 6.67 1.21
CA ILE A 50 8.57 6.58 2.58
C ILE A 50 9.66 7.61 2.89
N ASP A 51 10.29 8.19 1.87
CA ASP A 51 11.38 9.18 2.04
C ASP A 51 10.94 10.63 1.73
N GLU A 52 9.64 10.86 1.57
CA GLU A 52 9.06 12.17 1.29
C GLU A 52 8.32 12.74 2.52
N PRO A 53 8.96 13.58 3.34
CA PRO A 53 8.38 14.09 4.58
C PRO A 53 7.14 14.96 4.34
N MET A 54 6.98 15.54 3.14
CA MET A 54 5.79 16.31 2.77
C MET A 54 4.52 15.47 2.59
N LEU A 55 4.65 14.16 2.42
CA LEU A 55 3.53 13.23 2.21
C LEU A 55 3.16 12.44 3.48
N GLN A 56 3.90 12.67 4.57
CA GLN A 56 3.60 12.15 5.89
C GLN A 56 2.56 13.08 6.54
N ILE A 57 1.37 12.54 6.85
CA ILE A 57 0.39 13.26 7.65
C ILE A 57 0.91 13.31 9.08
N GLU A 58 0.76 14.47 9.73
CA GLU A 58 1.17 14.74 11.10
C GLU A 58 1.01 13.52 12.01
N ARG A 59 2.11 13.20 12.68
CA ARG A 59 2.17 12.20 13.74
C ARG A 59 1.13 12.59 14.80
N GLY A 60 0.03 11.83 14.86
CA GLY A 60 -1.00 12.04 15.88
C GLY A 60 -0.43 11.90 17.30
N GLU A 61 -1.19 12.33 18.32
CA GLU A 61 -0.77 12.37 19.75
C GLU A 61 -0.14 11.06 20.27
N LEU A 62 -0.38 9.93 19.60
CA LEU A 62 0.30 8.66 19.77
C LEU A 62 1.52 8.57 18.82
N SER A 63 2.63 9.12 19.29
CA SER A 63 3.87 9.46 18.59
C SER A 63 4.70 8.33 17.93
N TRP A 64 4.13 7.16 17.69
CA TRP A 64 4.86 5.96 17.21
C TRP A 64 4.37 5.43 15.87
N ASN A 65 3.34 6.07 15.30
CA ASN A 65 2.80 5.77 13.98
C ASN A 65 2.80 7.01 13.11
N GLU A 66 3.12 6.80 11.85
CA GLU A 66 3.05 7.82 10.81
C GLU A 66 2.04 7.35 9.77
N ALA A 67 1.04 8.21 9.49
CA ALA A 67 0.11 7.96 8.41
C ALA A 67 0.74 8.49 7.12
N ILE A 68 1.03 7.60 6.19
CA ILE A 68 1.66 7.93 4.91
C ILE A 68 0.60 7.85 3.81
N ARG A 69 0.51 8.91 3.02
CA ARG A 69 -0.35 8.96 1.84
C ARG A 69 0.31 8.22 0.69
N GLY A 70 -0.38 7.22 0.16
CA GLY A 70 0.02 6.47 -1.02
C GLY A 70 -1.12 6.32 -2.01
N HIS A 71 -0.97 5.39 -2.93
CA HIS A 71 -2.00 5.04 -3.90
C HIS A 71 -2.07 3.54 -4.14
N LEU A 72 -3.28 3.06 -4.40
CA LEU A 72 -3.57 1.74 -4.91
C LEU A 72 -3.80 1.85 -6.41
N GLN A 73 -3.08 1.07 -7.22
CA GLN A 73 -3.26 0.98 -8.67
C GLN A 73 -3.60 -0.45 -9.11
N SER A 74 -4.60 -0.61 -9.97
CA SER A 74 -4.97 -1.92 -10.54
C SER A 74 -5.55 -1.77 -11.95
N PRO A 75 -5.03 -2.50 -12.96
CA PRO A 75 -5.66 -2.62 -14.25
C PRO A 75 -6.91 -3.49 -14.16
N ARG A 76 -7.98 -3.09 -14.83
CA ARG A 76 -9.24 -3.82 -14.94
C ARG A 76 -9.68 -3.89 -16.40
N PRO A 77 -10.11 -5.05 -16.90
CA PRO A 77 -10.67 -5.14 -18.24
C PRO A 77 -11.98 -4.35 -18.31
N ALA A 78 -12.19 -3.63 -19.41
CA ALA A 78 -13.44 -2.97 -19.76
C ALA A 78 -13.78 -3.20 -21.23
N THR A 79 -14.99 -2.81 -21.64
CA THR A 79 -15.46 -3.04 -23.00
C THR A 79 -14.64 -2.24 -24.01
N GLY A 80 -13.73 -2.92 -24.71
CA GLY A 80 -12.89 -2.34 -25.77
C GLY A 80 -11.68 -1.55 -25.27
N HIS A 81 -11.36 -1.57 -23.98
CA HIS A 81 -10.21 -0.88 -23.41
C HIS A 81 -9.82 -1.44 -22.03
N LEU A 82 -8.66 -1.01 -21.53
CA LEU A 82 -8.19 -1.28 -20.17
C LEU A 82 -8.49 -0.07 -19.28
N LEU A 83 -9.06 -0.28 -18.10
CA LEU A 83 -9.24 0.76 -17.08
C LEU A 83 -8.14 0.66 -16.03
N LEU A 84 -7.52 1.78 -15.70
CA LEU A 84 -6.61 1.87 -14.56
C LEU A 84 -7.37 2.42 -13.36
N ASN A 85 -7.59 1.58 -12.35
CA ASN A 85 -8.12 2.00 -11.06
C ASN A 85 -6.97 2.55 -10.21
N ALA A 86 -6.90 3.87 -10.03
CA ALA A 86 -5.91 4.56 -9.21
C ALA A 86 -6.62 5.32 -8.07
N ASN A 87 -6.53 4.81 -6.85
CA ASN A 87 -7.17 5.41 -5.67
C ASN A 87 -6.13 5.85 -4.65
N VAL A 88 -6.35 7.00 -4.04
CA VAL A 88 -5.54 7.46 -2.90
C VAL A 88 -5.84 6.57 -1.70
N SER A 89 -4.79 6.11 -1.02
CA SER A 89 -4.88 5.32 0.21
C SER A 89 -3.98 5.94 1.27
N TYR A 90 -4.32 5.70 2.53
CA TYR A 90 -3.48 6.07 3.67
C TYR A 90 -3.14 4.79 4.42
N GLU A 91 -1.86 4.57 4.67
CA GLU A 91 -1.41 3.45 5.50
C GLU A 91 -0.69 3.99 6.72
N VAL A 92 -0.85 3.29 7.84
CA VAL A 92 -0.18 3.64 9.08
C VAL A 92 1.08 2.79 9.21
N LEU A 93 2.23 3.43 9.02
CA LEU A 93 3.54 2.83 9.08
C LEU A 93 4.24 3.20 10.39
N ARG A 94 5.20 2.35 10.77
CA ARG A 94 6.06 2.60 11.92
C ARG A 94 7.39 3.20 11.46
N PRO A 95 8.02 4.05 12.29
CA PRO A 95 9.35 4.57 11.99
C PRO A 95 10.34 3.41 11.79
N ASN A 96 11.25 3.60 10.84
CA ASN A 96 12.32 2.64 10.56
C ASN A 96 13.46 2.79 11.58
N GLY A 97 14.29 1.75 11.69
CA GLY A 97 15.51 1.80 12.50
C GLY A 97 15.74 0.54 13.35
N PRO A 98 16.88 0.48 14.06
CA PRO A 98 17.18 -0.65 14.94
C PRO A 98 16.08 -0.84 15.97
N ALA A 99 15.57 -2.07 16.10
CA ALA A 99 14.49 -2.39 17.02
C ALA A 99 14.79 -1.93 18.45
N PHE A 100 16.05 -2.02 18.88
CA PHE A 100 16.52 -1.52 20.17
C PHE A 100 16.28 -0.01 20.37
N ASN A 101 16.53 0.80 19.35
CA ASN A 101 16.31 2.25 19.40
C ASN A 101 14.81 2.55 19.47
N LEU A 102 14.01 1.83 18.68
CA LEU A 102 12.55 1.96 18.70
C LEU A 102 11.95 1.56 20.06
N PHE A 103 12.44 0.46 20.67
CA PHE A 103 12.00 0.03 22.00
C PHE A 103 12.43 1.00 23.10
N THR A 104 13.63 1.56 23.00
CA THR A 104 14.12 2.58 23.94
C THR A 104 13.29 3.86 23.83
N GLN A 105 13.05 4.36 22.62
CA GLN A 105 12.21 5.54 22.36
C GLN A 105 10.77 5.34 22.82
N ALA A 106 10.22 4.14 22.65
CA ALA A 106 8.87 3.80 23.11
C ALA A 106 8.77 3.50 24.62
N ALA A 107 9.86 3.67 25.38
CA ALA A 107 9.94 3.32 26.81
C ALA A 107 9.55 1.86 27.12
N LEU A 108 9.82 0.95 26.18
CA LEU A 108 9.50 -0.49 26.24
C LEU A 108 10.68 -1.35 26.72
N TYR A 109 11.80 -0.74 27.10
CA TYR A 109 13.00 -1.44 27.56
C TYR A 109 12.79 -2.23 28.87
N ASN A 110 11.71 -1.96 29.60
CA ASN A 110 11.36 -2.70 30.81
C ASN A 110 10.47 -3.91 30.47
N MET A 111 11.09 -5.09 30.36
CA MET A 111 10.44 -6.37 30.02
C MET A 111 9.23 -6.71 30.92
N HIS A 112 9.22 -6.27 32.19
CA HIS A 112 8.13 -6.54 33.13
C HIS A 112 6.85 -5.74 32.83
N THR A 113 6.94 -4.62 32.11
CA THR A 113 5.79 -3.78 31.71
C THR A 113 5.48 -3.87 30.22
N LEU A 114 6.22 -4.69 29.46
CA LEU A 114 6.04 -4.84 28.02
C LEU A 114 4.62 -5.28 27.66
N HIS A 115 4.03 -6.25 28.38
CA HIS A 115 2.65 -6.68 28.17
C HIS A 115 1.63 -5.55 28.44
N LYS A 116 1.92 -4.62 29.35
CA LYS A 116 1.05 -3.47 29.66
C LYS A 116 1.13 -2.37 28.60
N ASN A 117 2.26 -2.26 27.91
CA ASN A 117 2.50 -1.22 26.91
C ASN A 117 2.35 -1.72 25.46
N MET A 118 2.37 -3.04 25.21
CA MET A 118 2.09 -3.66 23.90
C MET A 118 0.78 -3.21 23.25
N PRO A 119 -0.35 -3.08 23.98
CA PRO A 119 -1.60 -2.59 23.39
C PRO A 119 -1.50 -1.15 22.87
N LYS A 120 -0.57 -0.35 23.42
CA LYS A 120 -0.31 1.01 22.94
C LYS A 120 0.43 1.04 21.62
N LEU A 121 1.04 -0.07 21.19
CA LEU A 121 1.68 -0.26 19.89
C LEU A 121 0.75 -0.88 18.84
N TRP A 122 -0.50 -1.16 19.19
CA TRP A 122 -1.46 -1.69 18.22
C TRP A 122 -2.22 -0.55 17.58
N THR A 123 -2.10 -0.43 16.26
CA THR A 123 -2.94 0.47 15.49
C THR A 123 -4.34 -0.08 15.60
N ARG A 124 -5.24 0.65 16.26
CA ARG A 124 -6.67 0.39 16.06
C ARG A 124 -6.94 0.78 14.63
N ARG A 125 -7.12 -0.22 13.75
CA ARG A 125 -7.59 -0.01 12.38
C ARG A 125 -8.82 0.91 12.49
N CYS A 126 -8.76 2.16 12.00
CA CYS A 126 -9.90 3.07 12.00
C CYS A 126 -10.97 2.41 11.14
N GLN A 127 -11.88 1.66 11.76
CA GLN A 127 -13.03 1.10 11.09
C GLN A 127 -14.01 2.25 10.88
N ARG A 128 -14.03 2.76 9.64
CA ARG A 128 -15.15 3.51 9.05
C ARG A 128 -15.76 4.57 9.99
N ASN A 129 -15.07 5.69 10.16
CA ASN A 129 -15.58 7.04 10.50
C ASN A 129 -14.46 7.82 11.20
N CYS A 130 -13.44 8.19 10.43
CA CYS A 130 -12.50 9.24 10.82
C CYS A 130 -12.97 10.51 10.06
N PRO A 131 -13.39 11.60 10.74
CA PRO A 131 -13.87 12.81 10.06
C PRO A 131 -12.67 13.57 9.49
N TRP A 132 -12.57 13.58 8.16
CA TRP A 132 -11.83 14.57 7.38
C TRP A 132 -12.67 14.88 6.16
#